data_AF-A0A0G2FEN1-F1
#
_entry.id   AF-A0A0G2FEN1-F1
#
_cell.length_a   1.000
_cell.length_b   1.000
_cell.length_c   1.000
_cell.angle_alpha   90.00
_cell.angle_beta   90.00
_cell.angle_gamma   90.00
#
_symmetry.space_group_name_H-M   'P 1'
#
loop_
_entity.id
_entity.type
_entity.pdbx_description
1 polymer ?
#
loop_
_entity_poly.entity_id
_entity_poly.type
_entity_poly.pdbx_seq_one_letter_code
_entity_poly.pdbx_strand_id
1 'polypeptide(L)'
;MDDPGCAWPFWKFGLQKDDLTTTLHDRYNTIPSAIQDPEAFHHDVYELSTRASTLDEFERLMEDRKKLRLEELNGMLEDASFEIIGNPSLIGTEQWQYAIQLFRTKSLDSLVRYFSSYLPQEHPWHNDSGSPISSTDSSHPAIFDCDGPMFFDEPEEDDTYYTNQHSQSFDITDISLDQPTRSMTMLTSLMGRTH
;
A
#
# COMPACT_ATOMS: atom_id res chain seq x y z
N MET A 1 30.47 14.64 -14.74
CA MET A 1 31.23 13.89 -13.72
C MET A 1 30.44 12.61 -13.52
N ASP A 2 30.90 11.49 -14.05
CA ASP A 2 30.29 10.18 -13.81
C ASP A 2 30.63 9.76 -12.38
N ASP A 3 29.62 9.66 -11.52
CA ASP A 3 29.81 9.14 -10.17
C ASP A 3 30.17 7.64 -10.25
N PRO A 4 31.35 7.23 -9.75
CA PRO A 4 31.79 5.83 -9.76
C PRO A 4 30.84 4.89 -9.00
N GLY A 5 29.99 5.42 -8.11
CA GLY A 5 28.96 4.65 -7.40
C GLY A 5 27.80 4.17 -8.30
N CYS A 6 27.63 4.77 -9.48
CA CYS A 6 26.51 4.49 -10.38
C CYS A 6 26.85 3.45 -11.48
N ALA A 7 28.06 2.87 -11.47
CA ALA A 7 28.46 1.87 -12.46
C ALA A 7 27.99 0.45 -12.09
N TRP A 8 27.26 -0.20 -12.98
CA TRP A 8 26.83 -1.60 -12.86
C TRP A 8 27.50 -2.46 -13.95
N PRO A 9 27.68 -3.78 -13.77
CA PRO A 9 28.43 -4.65 -14.68
C PRO A 9 27.65 -5.03 -15.96
N PHE A 10 27.11 -4.03 -16.67
CA PHE A 10 26.32 -4.19 -17.90
C PHE A 10 27.02 -5.03 -18.98
N TRP A 11 28.35 -4.88 -19.08
CA TRP A 11 29.17 -5.55 -20.08
C TRP A 11 29.14 -7.07 -19.96
N LYS A 12 28.83 -7.61 -18.78
CA LYS A 12 28.71 -9.05 -18.53
C LYS A 12 27.58 -9.69 -19.33
N PHE A 13 26.56 -8.90 -19.66
CA PHE A 13 25.33 -9.36 -20.29
C PHE A 13 25.17 -8.86 -21.72
N GLY A 14 26.19 -8.18 -22.27
CA GLY A 14 26.11 -7.55 -23.58
C GLY A 14 25.17 -6.34 -23.63
N LEU A 15 24.85 -5.76 -22.47
CA LEU A 15 24.01 -4.56 -22.34
C LEU A 15 24.87 -3.29 -22.41
N GLN A 16 24.22 -2.14 -22.49
CA GLN A 16 24.84 -0.82 -22.42
C GLN A 16 24.61 -0.19 -21.04
N LYS A 17 25.44 0.77 -20.66
CA LYS A 17 25.29 1.51 -19.39
C LYS A 17 23.88 2.10 -19.26
N ASP A 18 23.39 2.70 -20.35
CA ASP A 18 22.12 3.42 -20.41
C ASP A 18 20.90 2.47 -20.42
N ASP A 19 21.10 1.16 -20.60
CA ASP A 19 20.00 0.18 -20.49
C ASP A 19 19.40 0.17 -19.08
N LEU A 20 20.15 0.60 -18.05
CA LEU A 20 19.62 0.71 -16.68
C LEU A 20 18.44 1.69 -16.61
N THR A 21 18.58 2.87 -17.20
CA THR A 21 17.56 3.93 -17.14
C THR A 21 16.52 3.85 -18.26
N THR A 22 16.75 2.97 -19.24
CA THR A 22 15.86 2.75 -20.39
C THR A 22 15.26 1.34 -20.32
N THR A 23 15.84 0.38 -21.03
CA THR A 23 15.31 -0.98 -21.22
C THR A 23 14.95 -1.68 -19.90
N LEU A 24 15.85 -1.66 -18.91
CA LEU A 24 15.65 -2.31 -17.62
C LEU A 24 14.64 -1.56 -16.75
N HIS A 25 14.71 -0.22 -16.74
CA HIS A 25 13.75 0.60 -16.00
C HIS A 25 12.32 0.38 -16.53
N ASP A 26 12.14 0.43 -17.85
CA ASP A 26 10.84 0.28 -18.49
C ASP A 26 10.27 -1.13 -18.29
N ARG A 27 11.12 -2.15 -18.31
CA ARG A 27 10.67 -3.54 -18.15
C ARG A 27 10.43 -3.91 -16.70
N TYR A 28 11.36 -3.55 -15.81
CA TYR A 28 11.41 -4.10 -14.45
C TYR A 28 11.00 -3.11 -13.36
N ASN A 29 11.17 -1.80 -13.57
CA ASN A 29 10.80 -0.78 -12.59
C ASN A 29 9.51 -0.04 -12.95
N THR A 30 8.77 -0.43 -13.99
CA THR A 30 7.61 0.33 -14.47
C THR A 30 6.33 -0.50 -14.53
N ILE A 31 5.24 0.12 -14.07
CA ILE A 31 3.83 -0.27 -14.23
C ILE A 31 3.10 0.95 -14.87
N PRO A 32 1.96 1.50 -14.39
CA PRO A 32 1.57 2.87 -14.74
C PRO A 32 2.51 3.97 -14.21
N SER A 33 3.34 3.66 -13.22
CA SER A 33 4.36 4.53 -12.63
C SER A 33 5.63 3.72 -12.34
N ALA A 34 6.71 4.41 -11.99
CA ALA A 34 7.88 3.75 -11.41
C ALA A 34 7.48 3.02 -10.10
N ILE A 35 8.01 1.82 -9.90
CA ILE A 35 7.78 1.00 -8.69
C ILE A 35 8.68 1.49 -7.56
N GLN A 36 9.96 1.72 -7.88
CA GLN A 36 10.98 2.20 -6.97
C GLN A 36 11.54 3.54 -7.46
N ASP A 37 12.10 4.32 -6.54
CA ASP A 37 12.95 5.45 -6.91
C ASP A 37 14.22 4.95 -7.66
N PRO A 38 14.89 5.84 -8.43
CA PRO A 38 16.04 5.44 -9.24
C PRO A 38 17.20 4.83 -8.47
N GLU A 39 17.44 5.25 -7.22
CA GLU A 39 18.57 4.78 -6.40
C GLU A 39 18.30 3.36 -5.91
N ALA A 40 17.10 3.11 -5.37
CA ALA A 40 16.68 1.78 -4.95
C ALA A 40 16.69 0.79 -6.12
N PHE A 41 16.25 1.22 -7.31
CA PHE A 41 16.32 0.39 -8.51
C PHE A 41 17.76 0.11 -8.95
N HIS A 42 18.64 1.10 -8.90
CA HIS A 42 20.07 0.91 -9.21
C HIS A 42 20.71 -0.14 -8.30
N HIS A 43 20.43 -0.07 -7.00
CA HIS A 43 20.93 -1.06 -6.03
C HIS A 43 20.43 -2.47 -6.34
N ASP A 44 19.15 -2.63 -6.68
CA ASP A 44 18.60 -3.93 -7.07
C ASP A 44 19.30 -4.45 -8.35
N VAL A 45 19.49 -3.61 -9.38
CA VAL A 45 20.23 -3.98 -10.59
C VAL A 45 21.67 -4.38 -10.27
N TYR A 46 22.38 -3.60 -9.46
CA TYR A 46 23.76 -3.89 -9.07
C TYR A 46 23.85 -5.21 -8.31
N GLU A 47 23.05 -5.40 -7.26
CA GLU A 47 23.04 -6.64 -6.48
C GLU A 47 22.77 -7.86 -7.37
N LEU A 48 21.73 -7.81 -8.20
CA LEU A 48 21.32 -8.93 -9.04
C LEU A 48 22.32 -9.23 -10.15
N SER A 49 22.93 -8.20 -10.73
CA SER A 49 23.98 -8.32 -11.75
C SER A 49 25.27 -8.97 -11.22
N THR A 50 25.60 -8.75 -9.94
CA THR A 50 26.74 -9.42 -9.30
C THR A 50 26.49 -10.90 -9.06
N ARG A 51 25.22 -11.27 -8.78
CA ARG A 51 24.79 -12.65 -8.54
C ARG A 51 24.61 -13.46 -9.82
N ALA A 52 23.97 -12.88 -10.83
CA ALA A 52 23.66 -13.56 -12.09
C ALA A 52 24.93 -13.78 -12.92
N SER A 53 25.08 -14.94 -13.54
CA SER A 53 26.21 -15.25 -14.45
C SER A 53 25.88 -15.04 -15.93
N THR A 54 24.62 -15.15 -16.30
CA THR A 54 24.12 -14.99 -17.68
C THR A 54 23.01 -13.95 -17.77
N LEU A 55 22.73 -13.47 -18.99
CA LEU A 55 21.63 -12.53 -19.22
C LEU A 55 20.28 -13.15 -18.84
N ASP A 56 20.01 -14.38 -19.26
CA ASP A 56 18.76 -15.08 -18.91
C ASP A 56 18.56 -15.23 -17.39
N GLU A 57 19.63 -15.52 -16.65
CA GLU A 57 19.57 -15.56 -15.19
C GLU A 57 19.27 -14.18 -14.61
N PHE A 58 19.96 -13.15 -15.09
CA PHE A 58 19.74 -11.78 -14.66
C PHE A 58 18.30 -11.32 -14.91
N GLU A 59 17.76 -11.54 -16.12
CA GLU A 59 16.37 -11.19 -16.45
C GLU A 59 15.35 -11.90 -15.56
N ARG A 60 15.57 -13.20 -15.28
CA ARG A 60 14.70 -13.96 -14.36
C ARG A 60 14.73 -13.39 -12.95
N LEU A 61 15.91 -13.05 -12.44
CA LEU A 61 16.06 -12.46 -11.12
C LEU A 61 15.44 -11.06 -11.03
N MET A 62 15.49 -10.28 -12.12
CA MET A 62 14.83 -8.98 -12.20
C MET A 62 13.30 -9.10 -12.20
N GLU A 63 12.73 -10.08 -12.92
CA GLU A 63 11.29 -10.36 -12.84
C GLU A 63 10.86 -10.77 -11.42
N ASP A 64 11.63 -11.67 -10.79
CA ASP A 64 11.35 -12.10 -9.41
C ASP A 64 11.42 -10.92 -8.43
N ARG A 65 12.43 -10.04 -8.57
CA ARG A 65 12.57 -8.84 -7.75
C ARG A 65 11.43 -7.84 -7.98
N LYS A 66 11.03 -7.61 -9.24
CA LYS A 66 9.86 -6.77 -9.56
C LYS A 66 8.60 -7.26 -8.84
N LYS A 67 8.34 -8.57 -8.91
CA LYS A 67 7.20 -9.19 -8.23
C LYS A 67 7.27 -8.99 -6.72
N LEU A 68 8.44 -9.28 -6.12
CA LEU A 68 8.66 -9.10 -4.69
C LEU A 68 8.40 -7.66 -4.24
N ARG A 69 8.95 -6.66 -4.97
CA ARG A 69 8.75 -5.24 -4.64
C ARG A 69 7.28 -4.82 -4.71
N LEU A 70 6.54 -5.31 -5.70
CA LEU A 70 5.10 -5.05 -5.80
C LEU A 70 4.34 -5.68 -4.63
N GLU A 71 4.68 -6.90 -4.21
CA GLU A 71 4.07 -7.54 -3.05
C GLU A 71 4.38 -6.78 -1.76
N GLU A 72 5.64 -6.39 -1.53
CA GLU A 72 6.09 -5.60 -0.38
C GLU A 72 5.35 -4.25 -0.31
N LEU A 73 5.34 -3.47 -1.40
CA LEU A 73 4.72 -2.15 -1.42
C LEU A 73 3.20 -2.22 -1.24
N ASN A 74 2.53 -3.18 -1.86
CA ASN A 74 1.09 -3.35 -1.67
C ASN A 74 0.75 -3.78 -0.25
N GLY A 75 1.53 -4.69 0.35
CA GLY A 75 1.35 -5.11 1.74
C GLY A 75 1.55 -3.95 2.72
N MET A 76 2.66 -3.20 2.57
CA MET A 76 2.92 -2.02 3.40
C MET A 76 1.83 -0.95 3.26
N LEU A 77 1.31 -0.74 2.05
CA LEU A 77 0.23 0.21 1.83
C LEU A 77 -1.07 -0.27 2.48
N GLU A 78 -1.39 -1.56 2.40
CA GLU A 78 -2.57 -2.16 3.04
C GLU A 78 -2.50 -2.06 4.56
N ASP A 79 -1.37 -2.41 5.17
CA ASP A 79 -1.14 -2.28 6.61
C ASP A 79 -1.32 -0.82 7.07
N ALA A 80 -0.69 0.13 6.38
CA ALA A 80 -0.85 1.55 6.66
C ALA A 80 -2.30 2.02 6.48
N SER A 81 -3.00 1.49 5.49
CA SER A 81 -4.41 1.82 5.23
C SER A 81 -5.30 1.42 6.40
N PHE A 82 -5.09 0.22 6.98
CA PHE A 82 -5.87 -0.24 8.13
C PHE A 82 -5.67 0.65 9.35
N GLU A 83 -4.42 1.05 9.64
CA GLU A 83 -4.14 1.95 10.77
C GLU A 83 -4.79 3.32 10.59
N ILE A 84 -4.71 3.91 9.39
CA ILE A 84 -5.29 5.23 9.10
C ILE A 84 -6.81 5.19 9.14
N ILE A 85 -7.43 4.15 8.58
CA ILE A 85 -8.90 3.99 8.60
C ILE A 85 -9.39 3.80 10.02
N GLY A 86 -8.70 2.97 10.83
CA GLY A 86 -9.05 2.69 12.21
C GLY A 86 -8.82 3.86 13.19
N ASN A 87 -7.96 4.81 12.83
CA ASN A 87 -7.65 5.97 13.66
C ASN A 87 -7.64 7.29 12.85
N PRO A 88 -8.80 7.96 12.69
CA PRO A 88 -8.91 9.21 11.95
C PRO A 88 -8.00 10.36 12.44
N SER A 89 -7.53 10.30 13.69
CA SER A 89 -6.68 11.34 14.27
C SER A 89 -5.27 11.39 13.67
N LEU A 90 -4.82 10.33 12.98
CA LEU A 90 -3.49 10.27 12.38
C LEU A 90 -3.31 11.23 11.18
N ILE A 91 -4.39 11.54 10.47
CA ILE A 91 -4.33 12.33 9.22
C ILE A 91 -5.20 13.58 9.23
N GLY A 92 -6.00 13.78 10.28
CA GLY A 92 -7.02 14.82 10.37
C GLY A 92 -8.39 14.32 9.93
N THR A 93 -9.43 14.70 10.69
CA THR A 93 -10.81 14.24 10.44
C THR A 93 -11.37 14.76 9.12
N GLU A 94 -10.95 15.94 8.66
CA GLU A 94 -11.39 16.51 7.38
C GLU A 94 -10.83 15.74 6.17
N GLN A 95 -9.59 15.25 6.28
CA GLN A 95 -8.88 14.51 5.24
C GLN A 95 -9.25 13.02 5.23
N TRP A 96 -9.77 12.51 6.34
CA TRP A 96 -10.05 11.08 6.55
C TRP A 96 -10.96 10.47 5.49
N GLN A 97 -12.03 11.17 5.09
CA GLN A 97 -12.93 10.71 4.03
C GLN A 97 -12.21 10.52 2.68
N TYR A 98 -11.24 11.39 2.37
CA TYR A 98 -10.47 11.29 1.13
C TYR A 98 -9.46 10.14 1.18
N ALA A 99 -8.89 9.87 2.36
CA ALA A 99 -8.03 8.70 2.57
C ALA A 99 -8.81 7.39 2.38
N ILE A 100 -10.02 7.27 2.92
CA ILE A 100 -10.89 6.10 2.69
C ILE A 100 -11.14 5.92 1.19
N GLN A 101 -11.49 6.99 0.47
CA GLN A 101 -11.73 6.92 -0.96
C GLN A 101 -10.48 6.49 -1.73
N LEU A 102 -9.31 6.98 -1.34
CA LEU A 102 -8.02 6.57 -1.91
C LEU A 102 -7.77 5.08 -1.69
N PHE A 103 -7.85 4.58 -0.46
CA PHE A 103 -7.54 3.18 -0.17
C PHE A 103 -8.53 2.20 -0.78
N ARG A 104 -9.81 2.59 -0.93
CA ARG A 104 -10.84 1.78 -1.59
C ARG A 104 -10.69 1.71 -3.09
N THR A 105 -10.42 2.84 -3.74
CA THR A 105 -10.41 2.91 -5.21
C THR A 105 -9.03 2.72 -5.82
N LYS A 106 -7.96 3.03 -5.08
CA LYS A 106 -6.55 2.98 -5.53
C LYS A 106 -6.35 3.62 -6.90
N SER A 107 -7.08 4.70 -7.16
CA SER A 107 -7.10 5.38 -8.45
C SER A 107 -6.27 6.66 -8.41
N LEU A 108 -5.69 7.04 -9.55
CA LEU A 108 -4.96 8.31 -9.65
C LEU A 108 -5.87 9.52 -9.31
N ASP A 109 -7.14 9.47 -9.70
CA ASP A 109 -8.13 10.51 -9.34
C ASP A 109 -8.30 10.65 -7.82
N SER A 110 -8.47 9.53 -7.12
CA SER A 110 -8.58 9.53 -5.65
C SER A 110 -7.30 9.99 -4.95
N LEU A 111 -6.13 9.67 -5.53
CA LEU A 111 -4.82 10.10 -5.01
C LEU A 111 -4.66 11.61 -5.14
N VAL A 112 -4.99 12.17 -6.31
CA VAL A 112 -4.98 13.62 -6.55
C VAL A 112 -5.95 14.32 -5.63
N ARG A 113 -7.18 13.81 -5.47
CA ARG A 113 -8.18 14.38 -4.56
C ARG A 113 -7.68 14.38 -3.12
N TYR A 114 -7.09 13.27 -2.66
CA TYR A 114 -6.50 13.17 -1.33
C TYR A 114 -5.43 14.24 -1.09
N PHE A 115 -4.42 14.35 -1.96
CA PHE A 115 -3.37 15.36 -1.78
C PHE A 115 -3.88 16.79 -1.92
N SER A 116 -4.85 17.05 -2.81
CA SER A 116 -5.44 18.37 -2.95
C SER A 116 -6.22 18.83 -1.71
N SER A 117 -6.70 17.90 -0.88
CA SER A 117 -7.45 18.22 0.35
C SER A 117 -6.60 18.87 1.45
N TYR A 118 -5.27 18.87 1.30
CA TYR A 118 -4.35 19.58 2.19
C TYR A 118 -4.11 21.03 1.76
N LEU A 119 -4.56 21.43 0.57
CA LEU A 119 -4.41 22.79 0.08
C LEU A 119 -5.49 23.68 0.73
N PRO A 120 -5.17 24.93 1.09
CA PRO A 120 -6.17 25.89 1.57
C PRO A 120 -7.27 26.10 0.54
N GLN A 121 -8.50 26.37 0.99
CA GLN A 121 -9.65 26.60 0.07
C GLN A 121 -9.41 27.76 -0.91
N GLU A 122 -8.62 28.76 -0.53
CA GLU A 122 -8.26 29.90 -1.38
C GLU A 122 -7.18 29.58 -2.43
N HIS A 123 -6.61 28.36 -2.40
CA HIS A 123 -5.55 27.95 -3.31
C HIS A 123 -6.07 27.90 -4.76
N PRO A 124 -5.30 28.39 -5.76
CA PRO A 124 -5.72 28.41 -7.17
C PRO A 124 -6.20 27.08 -7.72
N TRP A 125 -5.70 25.96 -7.17
CA TRP A 125 -6.16 24.60 -7.48
C TRP A 125 -7.68 24.41 -7.38
N HIS A 126 -8.36 25.13 -6.47
CA HIS A 126 -9.81 25.06 -6.30
C HIS A 126 -10.57 26.05 -7.21
N ASN A 127 -9.91 27.12 -7.65
CA ASN A 127 -10.52 28.21 -8.42
C ASN A 127 -10.70 27.90 -9.92
N ASP A 128 -10.00 26.90 -10.47
CA ASP A 128 -10.10 26.50 -11.88
C ASP A 128 -11.31 25.60 -12.21
N SER A 129 -12.17 25.31 -11.23
CA SER A 129 -13.45 24.63 -11.46
C SER A 129 -14.60 25.58 -11.86
N GLY A 130 -14.28 26.85 -12.14
CA GLY A 130 -15.20 27.83 -12.73
C GLY A 130 -15.43 27.61 -14.22
N SER A 131 -16.15 26.56 -14.60
CA SER A 131 -16.94 26.65 -15.84
C SER A 131 -18.01 27.74 -15.63
N PRO A 132 -18.17 28.70 -16.55
CA PRO A 132 -19.22 29.70 -16.47
C PRO A 132 -20.53 29.00 -16.80
N ILE A 133 -21.23 28.48 -15.78
CA ILE A 133 -22.66 28.21 -15.93
C ILE A 133 -23.33 29.57 -16.12
N SER A 134 -23.63 29.82 -17.38
CA SER A 134 -24.51 30.87 -17.86
C SER A 134 -25.67 31.05 -16.90
N SER A 135 -25.85 32.30 -16.47
CA SER A 135 -27.01 32.76 -15.73
C SER A 135 -28.25 32.59 -16.62
N THR A 136 -28.87 31.41 -16.56
CA THR A 136 -30.26 31.24 -16.98
C THR A 136 -31.11 31.06 -15.74
N ASP A 137 -31.66 32.20 -15.33
CA ASP A 137 -32.92 32.34 -14.62
C ASP A 137 -33.94 31.32 -15.13
N SER A 138 -34.42 30.44 -14.24
CA SER A 138 -35.76 29.85 -14.30
C SER A 138 -36.04 29.10 -13.00
N SER A 139 -37.00 29.64 -12.26
CA SER A 139 -37.62 29.11 -11.06
C SER A 139 -38.26 27.73 -11.31
N HIS A 140 -38.05 26.74 -10.42
CA HIS A 140 -38.98 25.70 -9.89
C HIS A 140 -38.24 24.45 -9.35
N PRO A 141 -38.85 23.66 -8.44
CA PRO A 141 -38.20 23.22 -7.21
C PRO A 141 -37.72 21.76 -7.20
N ALA A 142 -36.95 21.48 -6.15
CA ALA A 142 -36.36 20.21 -5.74
C ALA A 142 -37.23 18.97 -5.98
N ILE A 143 -36.66 17.99 -6.69
CA ILE A 143 -37.00 16.58 -6.57
C ILE A 143 -35.68 15.81 -6.52
N PHE A 144 -35.25 15.46 -5.32
CA PHE A 144 -34.43 14.27 -5.05
C PHE A 144 -34.94 13.69 -3.73
N ASP A 145 -36.08 13.00 -3.82
CA ASP A 145 -36.46 12.00 -2.83
C ASP A 145 -35.53 10.80 -3.01
N CYS A 146 -34.59 10.64 -2.08
CA CYS A 146 -33.92 9.35 -1.85
C CYS A 146 -34.16 8.94 -0.39
N ASP A 147 -35.43 8.83 -0.02
CA ASP A 147 -35.86 8.03 1.14
C ASP A 147 -36.27 6.64 0.62
N GLY A 148 -35.36 5.67 0.77
CA GLY A 148 -35.63 4.25 0.55
C GLY A 148 -35.23 3.47 1.81
N PRO A 149 -36.13 2.70 2.44
CA PRO A 149 -35.87 2.08 3.74
C PRO A 149 -34.86 0.94 3.65
N MET A 150 -33.84 0.97 4.52
CA MET A 150 -32.98 -0.18 4.83
C MET A 150 -33.80 -1.18 5.65
N PHE A 151 -34.39 -2.17 4.98
CA PHE A 151 -34.90 -3.37 5.66
C PHE A 151 -33.71 -4.27 6.01
N PHE A 152 -33.34 -4.28 7.29
CA PHE A 152 -32.53 -5.31 7.91
C PHE A 152 -33.50 -6.44 8.29
N ASP A 153 -33.63 -7.47 7.45
CA ASP A 153 -34.34 -8.68 7.84
C ASP A 153 -33.41 -9.49 8.75
N GLU A 154 -33.67 -9.40 10.05
CA GLU A 154 -33.19 -10.28 11.11
C GLU A 154 -34.03 -11.57 11.07
N PRO A 155 -33.45 -12.75 10.82
CA PRO A 155 -34.19 -13.99 11.02
C PRO A 155 -34.14 -14.40 12.50
N GLU A 156 -35.33 -14.37 13.12
CA GLU A 156 -35.68 -14.86 14.45
C GLU A 156 -35.28 -16.33 14.70
N GLU A 157 -35.03 -16.61 15.98
CA GLU A 157 -34.71 -17.90 16.57
C GLU A 157 -35.83 -18.94 16.37
N ASP A 158 -35.47 -20.18 15.98
CA ASP A 158 -36.35 -21.35 16.05
C ASP A 158 -35.70 -22.45 16.89
N ASP A 159 -36.23 -22.61 18.11
CA ASP A 159 -35.97 -23.72 19.03
C ASP A 159 -36.78 -24.95 18.60
N THR A 160 -36.15 -25.98 18.02
CA THR A 160 -36.73 -27.34 18.02
C THR A 160 -35.72 -28.47 18.27
N TYR A 161 -35.87 -29.06 19.46
CA TYR A 161 -35.47 -30.39 19.94
C TYR A 161 -35.00 -31.44 18.91
N TYR A 162 -33.81 -32.01 19.15
CA TYR A 162 -33.60 -33.47 19.13
C TYR A 162 -32.60 -33.92 20.20
N THR A 163 -33.09 -34.76 21.09
CA THR A 163 -32.38 -35.54 22.12
C THR A 163 -31.48 -36.60 21.48
N ASN A 164 -30.19 -36.67 21.83
CA ASN A 164 -29.59 -37.90 22.37
C ASN A 164 -28.13 -37.73 22.84
N GLN A 165 -27.96 -37.82 24.15
CA GLN A 165 -27.03 -38.69 24.88
C GLN A 165 -25.70 -39.08 24.19
N HIS A 166 -24.60 -38.51 24.68
CA HIS A 166 -23.50 -39.33 25.21
C HIS A 166 -22.81 -38.63 26.38
N SER A 167 -22.87 -39.30 27.53
CA SER A 167 -22.15 -39.01 28.76
C SER A 167 -20.64 -38.96 28.52
N GLN A 168 -19.95 -38.03 29.16
CA GLN A 168 -18.76 -38.34 29.96
C GLN A 168 -18.42 -37.16 30.88
N SER A 169 -18.61 -37.41 32.17
CA SER A 169 -18.13 -36.60 33.28
C SER A 169 -16.67 -36.96 33.53
N PHE A 170 -15.78 -35.98 33.64
CA PHE A 170 -14.60 -36.02 34.50
C PHE A 170 -14.15 -34.58 34.80
N ASP A 171 -14.35 -34.16 36.05
CA ASP A 171 -13.56 -33.11 36.68
C ASP A 171 -12.13 -33.63 36.93
N ILE A 172 -11.13 -32.74 36.83
CA ILE A 172 -10.08 -32.46 37.84
C ILE A 172 -8.94 -31.61 37.25
N THR A 173 -8.82 -30.39 37.81
CA THR A 173 -7.64 -29.56 38.11
C THR A 173 -6.66 -29.05 37.04
N ASP A 174 -6.52 -27.71 37.05
CA ASP A 174 -5.28 -26.91 37.11
C ASP A 174 -4.20 -27.15 36.04
N ILE A 175 -3.94 -26.14 35.20
CA ILE A 175 -2.60 -25.77 34.67
C ILE A 175 -2.67 -24.39 33.99
N SER A 176 -2.01 -23.44 34.65
CA SER A 176 -1.14 -22.37 34.15
C SER A 176 -1.57 -21.47 32.97
N LEU A 177 -1.76 -20.20 33.30
CA LEU A 177 -1.40 -19.03 32.50
C LEU A 177 0.01 -19.20 31.89
N ASP A 178 0.18 -18.93 30.59
CA ASP A 178 1.28 -18.11 30.07
C ASP A 178 1.14 -17.85 28.56
N GLN A 179 0.85 -16.60 28.21
CA GLN A 179 1.11 -16.02 26.89
C GLN A 179 2.55 -15.48 26.86
N PRO A 180 3.36 -15.75 25.82
CA PRO A 180 4.63 -15.06 25.69
C PRO A 180 4.43 -13.65 25.11
N THR A 181 4.63 -12.65 25.97
CA THR A 181 4.87 -11.24 25.61
C THR A 181 6.20 -11.15 24.87
N ARG A 182 6.19 -10.71 23.61
CA ARG A 182 7.42 -10.44 22.85
C ARG A 182 7.92 -9.04 23.19
N SER A 183 8.89 -8.97 24.11
CA SER A 183 9.72 -7.78 24.34
C SER A 183 10.75 -7.59 23.23
N MET A 184 10.80 -6.39 22.65
CA MET A 184 11.88 -5.93 21.77
C MET A 184 12.93 -5.18 22.59
N THR A 185 14.10 -5.80 22.78
CA THR A 185 15.27 -5.10 23.34
C THR A 185 16.23 -4.77 22.20
N MET A 186 16.44 -3.47 21.98
CA MET A 186 17.44 -2.92 21.07
C MET A 186 18.85 -3.21 21.62
N LEU A 187 19.64 -4.03 20.91
CA LEU A 187 21.05 -4.24 21.21
C LEU A 187 21.89 -3.22 20.44
N THR A 188 22.32 -2.17 21.14
CA THR A 188 23.39 -1.26 20.71
C THR A 188 24.74 -1.97 20.89
N SER A 189 25.48 -2.20 19.79
CA SER A 189 26.88 -2.63 19.87
C SER A 189 27.78 -1.43 19.60
N LEU A 190 28.52 -1.00 20.62
CA LEU A 190 29.59 -0.02 20.51
C LEU A 190 30.94 -0.71 20.80
N MET A 191 31.81 -0.65 19.79
CA MET A 191 33.28 -0.65 19.79
C MET A 191 34.08 -1.36 20.89
N GLY A 192 34.98 -2.23 20.43
CA GLY A 192 36.23 -2.59 21.10
C GLY A 192 37.11 -3.46 20.22
N ARG A 193 37.95 -2.87 19.37
CA ARG A 193 39.00 -3.60 18.62
C ARG A 193 40.37 -3.02 19.00
N THR A 194 41.09 -3.78 19.80
CA THR A 194 42.53 -3.64 20.07
C THR A 194 43.33 -4.29 18.95
N HIS A 195 44.18 -3.53 18.27
CA HIS A 195 45.62 -3.80 18.11
C HIS A 195 46.27 -2.68 17.29
#